data_AF-A0A9E4J9F3-F1
#
_entry.id   AF-A0A9E4J9F3-F1
#
_cell.length_a   1.000
_cell.length_b   1.000
_cell.length_c   1.000
_cell.angle_alpha   90.00
_cell.angle_beta   90.00
_cell.angle_gamma   90.00
#
_symmetry.space_group_name_H-M   'P 1'
#
loop_
_entity.id
_entity.type
_entity.pdbx_description
1 polymer ?
#
loop_
_entity_poly.entity_id
_entity_poly.type
_entity_poly.pdbx_seq_one_letter_code
_entity_poly.pdbx_strand_id
1 'polypeptide(L)'
;MVFAEAESSKDTSERLIREGIELRREHDDYRALELFRQAHSLDPNPRAAAQLGFCEQAVGHWVDAELHLKAALDKGKTDKWIRANREFLEESLKEVRTHIGFLRVRGVPQGAQLFVNGSSVGTLPLEEPLRLNEGTYDVSASSEGYETSAQKATLASSRQTDLFFRLVKTPVASEPELASKGTAAASSKPSLEASLADSTAPEAVERTSTRWPWIAGGLAAVAGAVVLFFVLSGTEDPKCPDCSLPDATLR
;
A
#
# COMPACT_ATOMS: atom_id res chain seq x y z
N MET A 1 30.46 20.14 33.42
CA MET A 1 29.07 19.88 32.99
C MET A 1 29.05 20.00 31.48
N VAL A 2 28.90 18.88 30.77
CA VAL A 2 28.69 18.92 29.32
C VAL A 2 27.19 19.04 29.12
N PHE A 3 26.73 20.17 28.60
CA PHE A 3 25.35 20.32 28.18
C PHE A 3 25.18 19.46 26.93
N ALA A 4 24.39 18.39 27.01
CA ALA A 4 23.93 17.70 25.82
C ALA A 4 23.04 18.68 25.04
N GLU A 5 23.53 19.16 23.89
CA GLU A 5 22.73 19.97 22.98
C GLU A 5 21.55 19.13 22.50
N ALA A 6 20.34 19.66 22.65
CA ALA A 6 19.14 19.02 22.15
C ALA A 6 19.21 18.98 20.62
N GLU A 7 19.25 17.78 20.05
CA GLU A 7 19.28 17.56 18.60
C GLU A 7 18.08 18.25 17.94
N SER A 8 18.32 19.04 16.89
CA SER A 8 17.22 19.73 16.20
C SER A 8 16.36 18.74 15.41
N SER A 9 15.13 19.11 15.05
CA SER A 9 14.26 18.26 14.22
C SER A 9 14.89 17.96 12.85
N LYS A 10 15.68 18.89 12.31
CA LYS A 10 16.41 18.74 11.05
C LYS A 10 17.55 17.73 11.19
N ASP A 11 18.34 17.82 12.25
CA ASP A 11 19.44 16.87 12.51
C ASP A 11 18.89 15.46 12.71
N THR A 12 17.80 15.34 13.46
CA THR A 12 17.09 14.08 13.65
C THR A 12 16.57 13.52 12.32
N SER A 13 15.97 14.36 11.47
CA SER A 13 15.50 13.96 10.13
C SER A 13 16.65 13.45 9.25
N GLU A 14 17.77 14.17 9.19
CA GLU A 14 18.95 13.74 8.42
C GLU A 14 19.56 12.42 8.94
N ARG A 15 19.56 12.22 10.26
CA ARG A 15 20.00 10.96 10.87
C ARG A 15 19.08 9.80 10.48
N LEU A 16 17.77 9.99 10.55
CA LEU A 16 16.78 8.99 10.12
C LEU A 16 16.89 8.67 8.63
N ILE A 17 17.12 9.68 7.78
CA ILE A 17 17.36 9.47 6.34
C ILE A 17 18.60 8.61 6.12
N ARG A 18 19.70 8.89 6.83
CA ARG A 18 20.94 8.10 6.72
C ARG A 18 20.71 6.65 7.13
N GLU A 19 20.07 6.42 8.27
CA GLU A 19 19.75 5.08 8.76
C GLU A 19 18.82 4.33 7.80
N GLY A 20 17.80 5.00 7.25
CA GLY A 20 16.93 4.43 6.22
C GLY A 20 17.68 4.04 4.95
N ILE A 21 18.67 4.82 4.52
CA ILE A 21 19.52 4.48 3.37
C ILE A 21 20.34 3.22 3.65
N GLU A 22 20.89 3.06 4.86
CA GLU A 22 21.61 1.82 5.23
C GLU A 22 20.68 0.61 5.23
N LEU A 23 19.46 0.73 5.77
CA LEU A 23 18.47 -0.35 5.73
C LEU A 23 18.10 -0.74 4.28
N ARG A 24 17.98 0.23 3.37
CA ARG A 24 17.75 -0.06 1.95
C ARG A 24 18.92 -0.78 1.28
N ARG A 25 20.16 -0.51 1.69
CA ARG A 25 21.33 -1.28 1.23
C ARG A 25 21.26 -2.73 1.68
N GLU A 26 20.63 -2.98 2.82
CA GLU A 26 20.37 -4.30 3.36
C GLU A 26 19.08 -4.94 2.81
N HIS A 27 18.38 -4.28 1.88
CA HIS A 27 17.08 -4.69 1.33
C HIS A 27 15.94 -4.76 2.36
N ASP A 28 16.06 -4.07 3.49
CA ASP A 28 14.98 -3.92 4.48
C ASP A 28 14.15 -2.66 4.18
N ASP A 29 13.48 -2.66 3.03
CA ASP A 29 12.69 -1.51 2.55
C ASP A 29 11.48 -1.22 3.46
N TYR A 30 10.93 -2.20 4.18
CA TYR A 30 9.83 -1.97 5.12
C TYR A 30 10.28 -1.15 6.34
N ARG A 31 11.40 -1.52 6.98
CA ARG A 31 11.89 -0.70 8.09
C ARG A 31 12.41 0.65 7.62
N ALA A 32 13.04 0.70 6.46
CA ALA A 32 13.48 1.96 5.87
C ALA A 32 12.31 2.92 5.61
N LEU A 33 11.17 2.41 5.11
CA LEU A 33 9.96 3.17 4.87
C LEU A 33 9.49 3.90 6.14
N GLU A 34 9.56 3.22 7.28
CA GLU A 34 9.13 3.76 8.56
C GLU A 34 10.05 4.90 9.03
N LEU A 35 11.36 4.79 8.77
CA LEU A 35 12.32 5.86 9.06
C LEU A 35 12.13 7.07 8.15
N PHE A 36 11.90 6.85 6.84
CA PHE A 36 11.68 7.95 5.90
C PHE A 36 10.36 8.68 6.15
N ARG A 37 9.29 7.96 6.54
CA ARG A 37 8.03 8.59 6.99
C ARG A 37 8.25 9.48 8.20
N GLN A 38 8.99 9.00 9.20
CA GLN A 38 9.35 9.79 10.37
C GLN A 38 10.18 11.02 9.98
N ALA A 39 11.23 10.84 9.19
CA ALA A 39 12.06 11.95 8.71
C ALA A 39 11.25 13.01 7.98
N HIS A 40 10.38 12.59 7.05
CA HIS A 40 9.52 13.49 6.29
C HIS A 40 8.50 14.22 7.17
N SER A 41 7.99 13.56 8.22
CA SER A 41 7.07 14.19 9.18
C SER A 41 7.76 15.22 10.08
N LEU A 42 9.04 15.01 10.43
CA LEU A 42 9.82 15.90 11.29
C LEU A 42 10.32 17.13 10.54
N ASP A 43 10.81 16.94 9.32
CA ASP A 43 11.26 18.01 8.44
C ASP A 43 10.87 17.68 7.00
N PRO A 44 9.73 18.23 6.51
CA PRO A 44 9.31 18.06 5.13
C PRO A 44 10.29 18.75 4.17
N ASN A 45 11.23 17.99 3.62
CA ASN A 45 12.21 18.48 2.64
C ASN A 45 12.24 17.61 1.36
N PRO A 46 12.80 18.13 0.24
CA PRO A 46 12.74 17.44 -1.05
C PRO A 46 13.48 16.11 -1.07
N ARG A 47 14.61 16.01 -0.34
CA ARG A 47 15.41 14.80 -0.24
C ARG A 47 14.66 13.70 0.52
N ALA A 48 14.03 14.04 1.64
CA ALA A 48 13.19 13.13 2.42
C ALA A 48 12.03 12.62 1.58
N ALA A 49 11.34 13.50 0.84
CA ALA A 49 10.26 13.11 -0.08
C ALA A 49 10.75 12.15 -1.18
N ALA A 50 11.90 12.43 -1.81
CA ALA A 50 12.45 11.54 -2.83
C ALA A 50 12.78 10.15 -2.27
N GLN A 51 13.47 10.08 -1.12
CA GLN A 51 13.82 8.80 -0.50
C GLN A 51 12.58 8.01 -0.07
N LEU A 52 11.57 8.69 0.50
CA LEU A 52 10.29 8.09 0.83
C LEU A 52 9.62 7.50 -0.43
N GLY A 53 9.55 8.26 -1.52
CA GLY A 53 8.96 7.80 -2.78
C GLY A 53 9.70 6.61 -3.39
N PHE A 54 11.03 6.57 -3.35
CA PHE A 54 11.79 5.39 -3.80
C PHE A 54 11.55 4.16 -2.93
N CYS A 55 11.40 4.36 -1.61
CA CYS A 55 11.13 3.27 -0.68
C CYS A 55 9.72 2.71 -0.88
N GLU A 56 8.74 3.58 -1.07
CA GLU A 56 7.35 3.21 -1.38
C GLU A 56 7.26 2.46 -2.71
N GLN A 57 8.04 2.88 -3.72
CA GLN A 57 8.17 2.14 -4.98
C GLN A 57 8.69 0.71 -4.74
N ALA A 58 9.73 0.55 -3.91
CA ALA A 58 10.30 -0.77 -3.61
C ALA A 58 9.30 -1.69 -2.86
N VAL A 59 8.47 -1.13 -2.00
CA VAL A 59 7.45 -1.86 -1.23
C VAL A 59 6.15 -2.07 -2.05
N GLY A 60 6.02 -1.43 -3.22
CA GLY A 60 4.83 -1.56 -4.09
C GLY A 60 3.67 -0.65 -3.69
N HIS A 61 3.93 0.42 -2.95
CA HIS A 61 2.98 1.48 -2.62
C HIS A 61 2.98 2.55 -3.71
N TRP A 62 2.51 2.17 -4.91
CA TRP A 62 2.69 2.97 -6.13
C TRP A 62 2.04 4.37 -6.08
N VAL A 63 0.82 4.48 -5.53
CA VAL A 63 0.14 5.78 -5.42
C VAL A 63 0.89 6.75 -4.49
N ASP A 64 1.38 6.26 -3.36
CA ASP A 64 2.17 7.06 -2.41
C ASP A 64 3.53 7.44 -3.01
N ALA A 65 4.19 6.48 -3.67
CA ALA A 65 5.45 6.72 -4.36
C ALA A 65 5.33 7.84 -5.40
N GLU A 66 4.25 7.83 -6.19
CA GLU A 66 4.00 8.88 -7.18
C GLU A 66 3.84 10.26 -6.52
N LEU A 67 3.10 10.31 -5.41
CA LEU A 67 2.87 11.53 -4.65
C LEU A 67 4.20 12.15 -4.22
N HIS A 68 5.05 11.38 -3.56
CA HIS A 68 6.30 11.89 -3.00
C HIS A 68 7.37 12.18 -4.06
N LEU A 69 7.48 11.35 -5.12
CA LEU A 69 8.41 11.62 -6.23
C LEU A 69 8.03 12.90 -6.98
N LYS A 70 6.74 13.17 -7.20
CA LYS A 70 6.27 14.43 -7.78
C LYS A 70 6.60 15.62 -6.88
N ALA A 71 6.29 15.51 -5.59
CA ALA A 71 6.57 16.58 -4.63
C ALA A 71 8.06 16.93 -4.58
N ALA A 72 8.94 15.93 -4.69
CA ALA A 72 10.38 16.13 -4.78
C ALA A 72 10.78 16.84 -6.08
N LEU A 73 10.29 16.36 -7.24
CA LEU A 73 10.58 16.95 -8.56
C LEU A 73 10.12 18.40 -8.70
N ASP A 74 9.01 18.79 -8.05
CA ASP A 74 8.51 20.17 -8.03
C ASP A 74 9.53 21.15 -7.42
N LYS A 75 10.49 20.66 -6.63
CA LYS A 75 11.55 21.44 -5.99
C LYS A 75 12.87 21.44 -6.76
N GLY A 76 12.95 20.80 -7.93
CA GLY A 76 14.19 20.68 -8.72
C GLY A 76 14.81 21.99 -9.20
N LYS A 77 14.06 23.10 -9.19
CA LYS A 77 14.60 24.43 -9.49
C LYS A 77 15.40 25.00 -8.31
N THR A 78 14.98 24.73 -7.08
CA THR A 78 15.56 25.31 -5.86
C THR A 78 16.57 24.38 -5.20
N ASP A 79 16.34 23.07 -5.26
CA ASP A 79 17.15 22.07 -4.57
C ASP A 79 18.25 21.50 -5.49
N LYS A 80 19.50 21.55 -5.02
CA LYS A 80 20.67 21.09 -5.79
C LYS A 80 20.66 19.57 -5.98
N TRP A 81 20.29 18.82 -4.96
CA TRP A 81 20.28 17.35 -5.01
C TRP A 81 19.19 16.86 -5.97
N ILE A 82 17.98 17.42 -5.88
CA ILE A 82 16.91 17.09 -6.83
C ILE A 82 17.31 17.42 -8.27
N ARG A 83 17.95 18.58 -8.50
CA ARG A 83 18.41 18.94 -9.84
C ARG A 83 19.43 17.95 -10.38
N ALA A 84 20.38 17.51 -9.55
CA ALA A 84 21.42 16.55 -9.92
C ALA A 84 20.84 15.15 -10.21
N ASN A 85 19.78 14.76 -9.51
CA ASN A 85 19.16 13.43 -9.62
C ASN A 85 17.87 13.42 -10.46
N ARG A 86 17.50 14.53 -11.10
CA ARG A 86 16.19 14.74 -11.75
C ARG A 86 15.82 13.64 -12.74
N GLU A 87 16.73 13.25 -13.62
CA GLU A 87 16.48 12.21 -14.63
C GLU A 87 16.05 10.88 -13.99
N PHE A 88 16.74 10.47 -12.93
CA PHE A 88 16.43 9.25 -12.19
C PHE A 88 15.08 9.32 -11.47
N LEU A 89 14.75 10.48 -10.86
CA LEU A 89 13.43 10.69 -10.25
C LEU A 89 12.32 10.61 -11.31
N GLU A 90 12.54 11.19 -12.50
CA GLU A 90 11.56 11.16 -13.58
C GLU A 90 11.36 9.76 -14.16
N GLU A 91 12.43 8.98 -14.32
CA GLU A 91 12.36 7.58 -14.74
C GLU A 91 11.60 6.73 -13.72
N SER A 92 11.92 6.88 -12.43
CA SER A 92 11.24 6.20 -11.34
C SER A 92 9.75 6.57 -11.30
N LEU A 93 9.42 7.85 -11.43
CA LEU A 93 8.04 8.33 -11.50
C LEU A 93 7.29 7.76 -12.71
N LYS A 94 7.96 7.64 -13.86
CA LYS A 94 7.36 7.04 -15.06
C LYS A 94 7.05 5.56 -14.83
N GLU A 95 7.96 4.83 -14.21
CA GLU A 95 7.76 3.41 -13.88
C GLU A 95 6.62 3.23 -12.88
N VAL A 96 6.64 3.98 -11.78
CA VAL A 96 5.59 3.96 -10.74
C VAL A 96 4.20 4.17 -11.35
N ARG A 97 4.07 5.10 -12.30
CA ARG A 97 2.79 5.38 -12.98
C ARG A 97 2.27 4.19 -13.77
N THR A 98 3.13 3.31 -14.26
CA THR A 98 2.68 2.13 -14.99
C THR A 98 1.81 1.24 -14.11
N HIS A 99 2.16 1.10 -12.83
CA HIS A 99 1.47 0.25 -11.85
C HIS A 99 0.23 0.87 -11.18
N ILE A 100 -0.20 2.06 -11.60
CA ILE A 100 -1.40 2.72 -11.07
C ILE A 100 -2.58 2.50 -12.02
N GLY A 101 -3.67 1.94 -11.50
CA GLY A 101 -4.94 1.79 -12.19
C GLY A 101 -5.94 2.89 -11.81
N PHE A 102 -6.94 3.11 -12.67
CA PHE A 102 -8.00 4.09 -12.45
C PHE A 102 -9.35 3.38 -12.35
N LEU A 103 -10.06 3.55 -11.24
CA LEU A 103 -11.38 2.98 -11.02
C LEU A 103 -12.44 4.08 -11.06
N ARG A 104 -13.26 4.09 -12.12
CA ARG A 104 -14.40 4.99 -12.24
C ARG A 104 -15.65 4.24 -11.81
N VAL A 105 -16.24 4.67 -10.70
CA VAL A 105 -17.49 4.08 -10.19
C VAL A 105 -18.65 5.04 -10.37
N ARG A 106 -19.75 4.52 -10.89
CA ARG A 106 -21.04 5.21 -10.97
C ARG A 106 -22.12 4.36 -10.35
N GLY A 107 -23.22 4.96 -9.93
CA GLY A 107 -24.34 4.18 -9.45
C GLY A 107 -25.62 4.96 -9.24
N VAL A 108 -26.69 4.21 -9.01
CA VAL A 108 -28.02 4.70 -8.69
C VAL A 108 -28.57 3.95 -7.45
N PRO A 109 -29.19 4.64 -6.48
CA PRO A 109 -29.42 6.09 -6.43
C PRO A 109 -28.14 6.91 -6.24
N GLN A 110 -28.21 8.22 -6.53
CA GLN A 110 -27.15 9.15 -6.16
C GLN A 110 -27.06 9.26 -4.63
N GLY A 111 -25.88 9.60 -4.12
CA GLY A 111 -25.62 9.66 -2.67
C GLY A 111 -25.31 8.30 -2.03
N ALA A 112 -25.23 7.21 -2.81
CA ALA A 112 -24.78 5.93 -2.30
C ALA A 112 -23.30 6.02 -1.84
N GLN A 113 -23.02 5.51 -0.65
CA GLN A 113 -21.68 5.41 -0.07
C GLN A 113 -20.90 4.28 -0.75
N LEU A 114 -19.71 4.60 -1.26
CA LEU A 114 -18.79 3.66 -1.87
C LEU A 114 -17.72 3.22 -0.88
N PHE A 115 -17.41 1.93 -0.89
CA PHE A 115 -16.36 1.30 -0.11
C PHE A 115 -15.43 0.49 -1.02
N VAL A 116 -14.14 0.53 -0.73
CA VAL A 116 -13.11 -0.28 -1.39
C VAL A 116 -12.37 -1.06 -0.31
N ASN A 117 -12.37 -2.39 -0.40
CA ASN A 117 -11.85 -3.30 0.63
C ASN A 117 -12.38 -2.96 2.03
N GLY A 118 -13.67 -2.58 2.11
CA GLY A 118 -14.34 -2.19 3.36
C GLY A 118 -14.05 -0.76 3.85
N SER A 119 -13.11 -0.04 3.23
CA SER A 119 -12.81 1.36 3.58
C SER A 119 -13.70 2.32 2.79
N SER A 120 -14.33 3.28 3.47
CA SER A 120 -15.17 4.30 2.85
C SER A 120 -14.32 5.25 2.00
N VAL A 121 -14.62 5.37 0.72
CA VAL A 121 -13.85 6.22 -0.23
C VAL A 121 -14.60 7.48 -0.66
N GLY A 122 -15.92 7.54 -0.43
CA GLY A 122 -16.75 8.68 -0.79
C GLY A 122 -18.13 8.28 -1.30
N THR A 123 -18.91 9.26 -1.72
CA THR A 123 -20.29 9.06 -2.19
C THR A 123 -20.38 9.16 -3.71
N LEU A 124 -21.26 8.37 -4.33
CA LEU A 124 -21.50 8.38 -5.77
C LEU A 124 -22.42 9.53 -6.20
N PRO A 125 -22.18 10.16 -7.37
CA PRO A 125 -21.04 9.95 -8.27
C PRO A 125 -19.76 10.62 -7.74
N LEU A 126 -18.61 9.98 -7.96
CA LEU A 126 -17.30 10.56 -7.68
C LEU A 126 -16.94 11.63 -8.73
N GLU A 127 -16.26 12.70 -8.31
CA GLU A 127 -15.78 13.77 -9.21
C GLU A 127 -14.67 13.26 -10.15
N GLU A 128 -13.71 12.52 -9.59
CA GLU A 128 -12.58 11.95 -10.32
C GLU A 128 -12.53 10.41 -10.14
N PRO A 129 -11.95 9.66 -11.10
CA PRO A 129 -11.67 8.25 -10.92
C PRO A 129 -10.73 8.01 -9.74
N LEU A 130 -11.00 6.97 -8.96
CA LEU A 130 -10.11 6.56 -7.89
C LEU A 130 -8.81 6.04 -8.48
N ARG A 131 -7.69 6.50 -7.94
CA ARG A 131 -6.35 6.06 -8.33
C ARG A 131 -5.89 5.04 -7.30
N LEU A 132 -5.68 3.82 -7.73
CA LEU A 132 -5.32 2.71 -6.85
C LEU A 132 -4.16 1.94 -7.45
N ASN A 133 -3.39 1.26 -6.61
CA ASN A 133 -2.38 0.32 -7.08
C ASN A 133 -3.06 -0.76 -7.95
N GLU A 134 -2.36 -1.29 -8.94
CA GLU A 134 -2.85 -2.45 -9.67
C GLU A 134 -3.13 -3.63 -8.72
N GLY A 135 -4.14 -4.43 -9.04
CA GLY A 135 -4.59 -5.51 -8.17
C GLY A 135 -6.10 -5.71 -8.21
N THR A 136 -6.58 -6.58 -7.33
CA THR A 136 -8.01 -6.90 -7.21
C THR A 136 -8.57 -6.27 -5.94
N TYR A 137 -9.72 -5.63 -6.08
CA TYR A 137 -10.41 -4.91 -5.01
C TYR A 137 -11.85 -5.40 -4.87
N ASP A 138 -12.31 -5.50 -3.63
CA ASP A 138 -13.72 -5.68 -3.31
C ASP A 138 -14.37 -4.29 -3.21
N VAL A 139 -15.18 -3.95 -4.21
CA VAL A 139 -15.85 -2.65 -4.31
C VAL A 139 -17.32 -2.84 -3.93
N SER A 140 -17.83 -2.07 -2.98
CA SER A 140 -19.23 -2.15 -2.58
C SER A 140 -19.88 -0.78 -2.47
N ALA A 141 -21.16 -0.71 -2.78
CA ALA A 141 -21.97 0.49 -2.68
C ALA A 141 -23.17 0.23 -1.77
N SER A 142 -23.44 1.16 -0.86
CA SER A 142 -24.52 1.08 0.11
C SER A 142 -25.30 2.39 0.16
N SER A 143 -26.59 2.33 0.42
CA SER A 143 -27.46 3.50 0.61
C SER A 143 -28.60 3.14 1.54
N GLU A 144 -29.11 4.12 2.28
CA GLU A 144 -30.18 3.90 3.26
C GLU A 144 -31.47 3.41 2.58
N GLY A 145 -32.04 2.31 3.07
CA GLY A 145 -33.21 1.66 2.47
C GLY A 145 -32.90 0.84 1.21
N TYR A 146 -31.63 0.62 0.90
CA TYR A 146 -31.17 -0.22 -0.21
C TYR A 146 -30.29 -1.37 0.28
N GLU A 147 -30.33 -2.48 -0.44
CA GLU A 147 -29.39 -3.58 -0.26
C GLU A 147 -28.00 -3.17 -0.72
N THR A 148 -26.98 -3.53 0.07
CA THR A 148 -25.58 -3.28 -0.30
C THR A 148 -25.19 -4.21 -1.45
N SER A 149 -24.65 -3.63 -2.52
CA SER A 149 -24.18 -4.37 -3.68
C SER A 149 -22.65 -4.38 -3.70
N ALA A 150 -22.06 -5.56 -3.89
CA ALA A 150 -20.61 -5.74 -3.95
C ALA A 150 -20.19 -6.37 -5.29
N GLN A 151 -19.08 -5.89 -5.85
CA GLN A 151 -18.47 -6.38 -7.08
C GLN A 151 -16.95 -6.41 -6.93
N LYS A 152 -16.30 -7.40 -7.56
CA LYS A 152 -14.84 -7.44 -7.66
C LYS A 152 -14.38 -6.61 -8.86
N ALA A 153 -13.39 -5.75 -8.64
CA ALA A 153 -12.71 -5.01 -9.70
C ALA A 153 -11.26 -5.48 -9.79
N THR A 154 -10.81 -5.87 -10.98
CA THR A 154 -9.39 -6.07 -11.26
C THR A 154 -8.88 -4.85 -12.01
N LEU A 155 -7.94 -4.12 -11.40
CA LEU A 155 -7.27 -2.97 -11.98
C LEU A 155 -5.96 -3.45 -12.60
N ALA A 156 -5.79 -3.13 -13.87
CA ALA A 156 -4.53 -3.33 -14.58
C ALA A 156 -3.76 -2.01 -14.64
N SER A 157 -2.43 -2.13 -14.65
CA SER A 157 -1.47 -1.06 -14.95
C SER A 157 -1.98 -0.04 -15.98
N SER A 158 -2.03 1.25 -15.58
CA SER A 158 -2.37 2.41 -16.42
C SER A 158 -3.72 2.36 -17.14
N ARG A 159 -4.64 1.47 -16.73
CA ARG A 159 -5.94 1.31 -17.38
C ARG A 159 -7.08 1.85 -16.50
N GLN A 160 -8.10 2.40 -17.16
CA GLN A 160 -9.35 2.72 -16.51
C GLN A 160 -10.29 1.50 -16.52
N THR A 161 -10.81 1.17 -15.36
CA THR A 161 -11.88 0.18 -15.14
C THR A 161 -13.14 0.92 -14.71
N ASP A 162 -14.24 0.67 -15.41
CA ASP A 162 -15.53 1.29 -15.13
C ASP A 162 -16.44 0.29 -14.41
N LEU A 163 -17.00 0.67 -13.26
CA LEU A 163 -18.03 -0.08 -12.54
C LEU A 163 -19.33 0.71 -12.43
N PHE A 164 -20.44 -0.01 -12.51
CA PHE A 164 -21.78 0.55 -12.36
C PHE A 164 -22.61 -0.25 -11.36
N PHE A 165 -23.05 0.44 -10.29
CA PHE A 165 -23.93 -0.14 -9.28
C PHE A 165 -25.38 0.31 -9.47
N ARG A 166 -26.30 -0.67 -9.48
CA ARG A 166 -27.74 -0.40 -9.39
C ARG A 166 -28.24 -1.02 -8.10
N LEU A 167 -28.47 -0.19 -7.09
CA LEU A 167 -28.95 -0.67 -5.80
C LEU A 167 -30.45 -0.98 -5.86
N VAL A 168 -30.83 -2.06 -5.20
CA VAL A 168 -32.23 -2.51 -5.08
C VAL A 168 -32.73 -2.10 -3.70
N LYS A 169 -33.95 -1.56 -3.62
CA LYS A 169 -34.55 -1.20 -2.32
C LYS A 169 -34.71 -2.46 -1.48
N THR A 170 -34.32 -2.39 -0.21
CA THR A 170 -34.58 -3.47 0.74
C THR A 170 -36.09 -3.59 0.91
N PRO A 171 -36.71 -4.77 0.67
CA PRO A 171 -38.11 -4.95 0.95
C PRO A 171 -38.32 -4.78 2.46
N VAL A 172 -39.12 -3.80 2.86
CA VAL A 172 -39.66 -3.77 4.23
C VAL A 172 -40.58 -4.98 4.32
N ALA A 173 -40.09 -6.07 4.89
CA ALA A 173 -40.95 -7.19 5.25
C ALA A 173 -41.98 -6.65 6.24
N SER A 174 -43.20 -6.46 5.75
CA SER A 174 -44.39 -6.31 6.59
C SER A 174 -44.38 -7.52 7.54
N GLU A 175 -44.19 -7.23 8.82
CA GLU A 175 -44.26 -8.19 9.91
C GLU A 175 -45.52 -9.06 9.76
N PRO A 176 -45.42 -10.40 9.65
CA PRO A 176 -46.58 -11.24 9.83
C PRO A 176 -46.88 -11.25 11.33
N GLU A 177 -47.68 -10.27 11.75
CA GLU A 177 -48.62 -10.48 12.84
C GLU A 177 -49.41 -11.75 12.51
N LEU A 178 -49.51 -12.69 13.46
CA LEU A 178 -50.09 -14.04 13.36
C LEU A 178 -49.14 -15.20 12.99
N ALA A 179 -48.34 -15.64 13.96
CA ALA A 179 -48.14 -17.07 14.20
C ALA A 179 -47.99 -17.38 15.71
N SER A 180 -48.94 -16.88 16.50
CA SER A 180 -49.27 -17.43 17.82
C SER A 180 -50.52 -18.30 17.68
N LYS A 181 -50.29 -19.62 17.60
CA LYS A 181 -51.19 -20.81 17.73
C LYS A 181 -50.39 -21.96 17.09
N GLY A 182 -49.99 -23.06 17.72
CA GLY A 182 -50.46 -23.81 18.89
C GLY A 182 -50.48 -25.30 18.50
N THR A 183 -50.06 -26.20 19.40
CA THR A 183 -50.12 -27.69 19.35
C THR A 183 -48.98 -28.38 18.57
N ALA A 184 -47.96 -29.02 19.17
CA ALA A 184 -47.84 -30.10 20.17
C ALA A 184 -48.04 -31.54 19.63
N ALA A 185 -46.98 -32.37 19.78
CA ALA A 185 -46.91 -33.84 19.93
C ALA A 185 -47.29 -34.74 18.72
N ALA A 186 -46.73 -35.93 18.48
CA ALA A 186 -45.59 -36.70 19.01
C ALA A 186 -45.41 -38.01 18.18
N SER A 187 -44.24 -38.65 18.33
CA SER A 187 -43.91 -40.08 18.09
C SER A 187 -43.73 -40.53 16.62
N SER A 188 -42.67 -41.27 16.25
CA SER A 188 -42.18 -42.49 16.91
C SER A 188 -40.70 -42.83 16.67
N LYS A 189 -40.02 -43.30 17.72
CA LYS A 189 -38.83 -44.20 17.73
C LYS A 189 -39.31 -45.67 17.69
N PRO A 190 -38.50 -46.67 17.25
CA PRO A 190 -37.57 -47.40 18.16
C PRO A 190 -36.19 -47.78 17.51
N SER A 191 -35.08 -47.74 18.26
CA SER A 191 -34.37 -48.87 18.96
C SER A 191 -33.43 -49.65 18.03
N LEU A 192 -32.12 -49.33 18.00
CA LEU A 192 -31.00 -49.91 18.79
C LEU A 192 -30.59 -51.32 18.34
N GLU A 193 -29.41 -51.41 17.71
CA GLU A 193 -28.49 -52.52 17.94
C GLU A 193 -27.05 -52.07 17.66
N ALA A 194 -26.22 -52.28 18.69
CA ALA A 194 -24.81 -51.96 18.73
C ALA A 194 -24.00 -53.10 18.09
N SER A 195 -22.84 -52.78 17.50
CA SER A 195 -21.76 -53.75 17.39
C SER A 195 -20.41 -53.03 17.53
N LEU A 196 -19.72 -53.39 18.60
CA LEU A 196 -18.34 -53.04 18.92
C LEU A 196 -17.41 -54.05 18.25
N ALA A 197 -16.40 -53.54 17.54
CA ALA A 197 -15.09 -54.16 17.32
C ALA A 197 -14.18 -53.03 16.82
N ASP A 198 -13.37 -52.40 17.66
CA ASP A 198 -12.04 -52.85 18.12
C ASP A 198 -11.14 -53.36 16.98
N SER A 199 -10.26 -52.51 16.47
CA SER A 199 -8.93 -52.90 16.01
C SER A 199 -8.06 -51.71 15.57
N THR A 200 -6.98 -51.55 16.33
CA THR A 200 -5.60 -51.27 15.92
C THR A 200 -5.25 -49.94 15.21
N ALA A 201 -4.29 -49.26 15.84
CA ALA A 201 -3.58 -48.07 15.41
C ALA A 201 -2.59 -48.33 14.24
N PRO A 202 -1.61 -47.43 13.98
CA PRO A 202 -1.68 -46.26 13.11
C PRO A 202 -0.77 -46.45 11.88
N GLU A 203 -0.98 -45.76 10.74
CA GLU A 203 0.12 -45.61 9.79
C GLU A 203 -0.01 -44.42 8.83
N ALA A 204 1.17 -43.86 8.59
CA ALA A 204 1.47 -42.63 7.88
C ALA A 204 1.00 -42.62 6.41
N VAL A 205 0.40 -41.50 5.99
CA VAL A 205 0.25 -41.19 4.57
C VAL A 205 1.55 -40.54 4.10
N GLU A 206 2.35 -41.32 3.39
CA GLU A 206 3.55 -40.88 2.69
C GLU A 206 3.21 -39.77 1.67
N ARG A 207 3.91 -38.64 1.80
CA ARG A 207 4.03 -37.63 0.75
C ARG A 207 4.80 -38.23 -0.42
N THR A 208 4.10 -38.53 -1.51
CA THR A 208 4.72 -38.92 -2.78
C THR A 208 5.36 -37.69 -3.43
N SER A 209 6.65 -37.51 -3.13
CA SER A 209 7.55 -36.58 -3.80
C SER A 209 7.86 -37.11 -5.21
N THR A 210 7.04 -36.75 -6.19
CA THR A 210 7.35 -37.00 -7.60
C THR A 210 8.39 -35.99 -8.08
N ARG A 211 9.66 -36.40 -8.01
CA ARG A 211 10.75 -35.77 -8.75
C ARG A 211 10.55 -36.06 -10.24
N TRP A 212 10.38 -35.02 -11.04
CA TRP A 212 10.64 -35.07 -12.48
C TRP A 212 11.70 -34.01 -12.81
N PRO A 213 12.87 -34.38 -13.33
CA PRO A 213 13.88 -33.45 -13.83
C PRO A 213 13.66 -33.21 -15.34
N TRP A 214 13.88 -32.00 -15.87
CA TRP A 214 14.62 -31.70 -17.11
C TRP A 214 14.68 -30.18 -17.35
N ILE A 215 15.90 -29.65 -17.15
CA ILE A 215 16.68 -28.66 -17.92
C ILE A 215 15.96 -27.73 -18.93
N ALA A 216 16.26 -26.42 -18.83
CA ALA A 216 16.95 -25.59 -19.85
C ALA A 216 16.32 -24.22 -20.12
N GLY A 217 17.14 -23.17 -19.97
CA GLY A 217 17.10 -21.99 -20.84
C GLY A 217 16.20 -20.84 -20.39
N GLY A 218 16.82 -19.77 -19.90
CA GLY A 218 16.13 -18.50 -19.68
C GLY A 218 16.91 -17.50 -18.84
N LEU A 219 18.08 -17.09 -19.32
CA LEU A 219 18.77 -15.89 -18.83
C LEU A 219 17.96 -14.67 -19.31
N ALA A 220 16.86 -14.36 -18.63
CA ALA A 220 16.23 -13.06 -18.72
C ALA A 220 17.02 -12.13 -17.79
N ALA A 221 17.85 -11.27 -18.38
CA ALA A 221 18.50 -10.17 -17.70
C ALA A 221 17.41 -9.32 -17.03
N VAL A 222 17.29 -9.45 -15.70
CA VAL A 222 16.47 -8.56 -14.89
C VAL A 222 17.17 -7.21 -14.93
N ALA A 223 16.65 -6.30 -15.74
CA ALA A 223 16.97 -4.88 -15.74
C ALA A 223 16.45 -4.20 -14.46
N GLY A 224 16.75 -4.77 -13.29
CA GLY A 224 16.37 -4.25 -11.97
C GLY A 224 17.58 -3.87 -11.11
N ALA A 225 18.79 -4.29 -11.50
CA ALA A 225 20.00 -4.05 -10.70
C ALA A 225 20.57 -2.62 -10.85
N VAL A 226 20.15 -1.84 -11.86
CA VAL A 226 20.71 -0.49 -12.11
C VAL A 226 20.07 0.57 -11.19
N VAL A 227 18.87 0.31 -10.66
CA VAL A 227 18.14 1.28 -9.81
C VAL A 227 18.80 1.50 -8.44
N LEU A 228 19.48 0.49 -7.89
CA LEU A 228 20.06 0.59 -6.54
C LEU A 228 21.39 1.36 -6.50
N PHE A 229 22.21 1.29 -7.56
CA PHE A 229 23.60 1.78 -7.48
C PHE A 229 23.71 3.32 -7.57
N PHE A 230 22.84 3.98 -8.33
CA PHE A 230 22.96 5.43 -8.58
C PHE A 230 22.42 6.31 -7.43
N VAL A 231 21.58 5.77 -6.53
CA VAL A 231 21.08 6.51 -5.35
C VAL A 231 22.06 6.46 -4.18
N LEU A 232 22.93 5.46 -4.13
CA LEU A 232 23.84 5.24 -3.00
C LEU A 232 25.16 6.00 -3.12
N SER A 233 25.48 6.53 -4.31
CA SER A 233 26.64 7.38 -4.55
C SER A 233 26.30 8.85 -4.25
N GLY A 234 25.77 9.10 -3.06
CA GLY A 234 25.71 10.44 -2.51
C GLY A 234 27.13 10.94 -2.36
N THR A 235 27.51 11.90 -3.19
CA THR A 235 28.77 12.61 -3.14
C THR A 235 29.05 13.03 -1.70
N GLU A 236 30.13 12.50 -1.12
CA GLU A 236 30.76 13.07 0.05
C GLU A 236 30.98 14.56 -0.22
N ASP A 237 30.33 15.45 0.54
CA ASP A 237 30.62 16.87 0.45
C ASP A 237 32.09 17.08 0.85
N PRO A 238 32.94 17.70 0.01
CA PRO A 238 34.28 18.05 0.40
C PRO A 238 34.20 19.13 1.48
N LYS A 239 34.45 18.73 2.73
CA LYS A 239 35.07 19.51 3.81
C LYS A 239 34.96 21.03 3.61
N CYS A 240 33.92 21.67 4.16
CA CYS A 240 33.87 23.12 4.27
C CYS A 240 35.15 23.63 4.98
N PRO A 241 36.00 24.45 4.34
CA PRO A 241 37.04 25.16 5.06
C PRO A 241 36.40 26.37 5.73
N ASP A 242 36.48 26.37 7.06
CA ASP A 242 36.65 27.56 7.92
C ASP A 242 35.67 28.73 7.70
N CYS A 243 34.53 28.68 8.39
CA CYS A 243 33.74 29.88 8.69
C CYS A 243 34.25 30.51 9.99
N SER A 244 35.47 31.04 9.96
CA SER A 244 35.94 31.99 10.97
C SER A 244 35.19 33.32 10.80
N LEU A 245 34.24 33.58 11.68
CA LEU A 245 33.54 34.86 11.84
C LEU A 245 34.52 35.96 12.30
N PRO A 246 34.46 37.19 11.77
CA PRO A 246 35.09 38.33 12.42
C PRO A 246 34.19 38.87 13.54
N ASP A 247 34.83 39.14 14.68
CA ASP A 247 34.32 39.78 15.88
C ASP A 247 33.59 41.11 15.57
N ALA A 248 32.32 41.20 15.94
CA ALA A 248 31.56 42.45 15.96
C ALA A 248 31.71 43.10 17.34
N THR A 249 32.82 43.82 17.55
CA THR A 249 32.95 44.74 18.68
C THR A 249 32.08 45.97 18.46
N LEU A 250 31.02 46.08 19.26
CA LEU A 250 30.24 47.28 19.52
C LEU A 250 31.13 48.38 20.13
N ARG A 251 31.15 49.56 19.48
CA ARG A 251 31.28 50.89 20.11
C ARG A 251 30.47 51.90 19.32
#